data_AF-A0A0D2JDH9-F1
#
_entry.id   AF-A0A0D2JDH9-F1
#
_cell.length_a   1.000
_cell.length_b   1.000
_cell.length_c   1.000
_cell.angle_alpha   90.00
_cell.angle_beta   90.00
_cell.angle_gamma   90.00
#
_symmetry.space_group_name_H-M   'P 1'
#
loop_
_entity.id
_entity.type
_entity.pdbx_description
1 polymer ?
#
loop_
_entity_poly.entity_id
_entity_poly.type
_entity_poly.pdbx_seq_one_letter_code
_entity_poly.pdbx_strand_id
1 'polypeptide(L)'
;MNPHLEQVAANTKGIALVGELIREHGLPTVQAYMAFIQSNAEAAVRDMLRDFSLRQGLPEVGTVSAEDQMDDGSPICLAVTIDRGDGSATFDFTGTGPEVYGNCNAPPAVAYSAIIYALRCMVTRDGCLAPISVVIPPQCLLNPSPEAAVVGGNVLTSQRVTDVVLRAFGAAAASQGCMNNFTFGDEGMGYYETIAGGAGAGPGWDGRSGVHTHMTNTRITGSSPSPT
;
A
#
# COMPACT_ATOMS: atom_id res chain seq x y z
N MET A 1 -26.08 6.87 6.94
CA MET A 1 -25.01 7.84 7.26
C MET A 1 -24.38 8.26 5.93
N ASN A 2 -24.31 9.55 5.60
CA ASN A 2 -23.87 9.98 4.26
C ASN A 2 -22.31 10.09 4.24
N PRO A 3 -21.59 9.16 3.61
CA PRO A 3 -20.12 9.12 3.64
C PRO A 3 -19.49 10.39 3.04
N HIS A 4 -20.20 11.11 2.18
CA HIS A 4 -19.75 12.39 1.65
C HIS A 4 -19.59 13.45 2.76
N LEU A 5 -20.49 13.47 3.75
CA LEU A 5 -20.44 14.43 4.85
C LEU A 5 -19.27 14.13 5.81
N GLU A 6 -18.92 12.86 6.00
CA GLU A 6 -17.78 12.46 6.85
C GLU A 6 -16.45 12.86 6.21
N GLN A 7 -16.30 12.64 4.90
CA GLN A 7 -15.11 13.08 4.16
C GLN A 7 -14.97 14.61 4.19
N VAL A 8 -16.07 15.33 3.97
CA VAL A 8 -16.09 16.80 4.05
C VAL A 8 -15.77 17.27 5.48
N ALA A 9 -16.32 16.63 6.50
CA ALA A 9 -16.06 16.97 7.90
C ALA A 9 -14.60 16.71 8.30
N ALA A 10 -14.03 15.57 7.91
CA ALA A 10 -12.63 15.24 8.15
C ALA A 10 -11.69 16.26 7.48
N ASN A 11 -11.94 16.59 6.21
CA ASN A 11 -11.15 17.59 5.48
C ASN A 11 -11.29 18.98 6.10
N THR A 12 -12.51 19.37 6.49
CA THR A 12 -12.78 20.67 7.14
C THR A 12 -12.05 20.77 8.48
N LYS A 13 -12.09 19.70 9.28
CA LYS A 13 -11.33 19.65 10.54
C LYS A 13 -9.83 19.71 10.31
N GLY A 14 -9.32 19.02 9.28
CA GLY A 14 -7.92 19.09 8.86
C GLY A 14 -7.50 20.53 8.52
N ILE A 15 -8.29 21.24 7.71
CA ILE A 15 -8.06 22.65 7.37
C ILE A 15 -8.02 23.51 8.63
N ALA A 16 -8.98 23.33 9.54
CA ALA A 16 -9.05 24.10 10.78
C ALA A 16 -7.81 23.90 11.66
N LEU A 17 -7.37 22.65 11.84
CA LEU A 17 -6.18 22.32 12.64
C LEU A 17 -4.89 22.88 12.03
N VAL A 18 -4.73 22.78 10.70
CA VAL A 18 -3.59 23.40 10.01
C VAL A 18 -3.63 24.91 10.14
N GLY A 19 -4.82 25.52 10.04
CA GLY A 19 -5.01 26.96 10.25
C GLY A 19 -4.70 27.42 11.68
N GLU A 20 -5.01 26.60 12.69
CA GLU A 20 -4.60 26.82 14.08
C GLU A 20 -3.08 26.80 14.23
N LEU A 21 -2.43 25.77 13.69
CA LEU A 21 -0.97 25.62 13.72
C LEU A 21 -0.25 26.81 13.06
N ILE A 22 -0.77 27.28 11.92
CA ILE A 22 -0.24 28.45 11.20
C ILE A 22 -0.44 29.74 12.01
N ARG A 23 -1.56 29.90 12.71
CA ARG A 23 -1.80 31.07 13.58
C ARG A 23 -0.87 31.10 14.78
N GLU A 24 -0.57 29.95 15.37
CA GLU A 24 0.27 29.85 16.57
C GLU A 24 1.78 30.00 16.25
N HIS A 25 2.25 29.35 15.17
CA HIS A 25 3.68 29.24 14.88
C HIS A 25 4.14 29.99 13.62
N GLY A 26 3.21 30.53 12.84
CA GLY A 26 3.48 31.22 11.57
C GLY A 26 3.66 30.26 10.38
N LEU A 27 3.21 30.70 9.20
CA LEU A 27 3.29 29.92 7.97
C LEU A 27 4.73 29.46 7.62
N PRO A 28 5.78 30.32 7.71
CA PRO A 28 7.13 29.90 7.35
C PRO A 28 7.65 28.75 8.22
N THR A 29 7.33 28.77 9.52
CA THR A 29 7.71 27.72 10.47
C THR A 29 7.01 26.41 10.13
N VAL A 30 5.68 26.46 9.92
CA VAL A 30 4.89 25.26 9.57
C VAL A 30 5.39 24.63 8.27
N GLN A 31 5.65 25.43 7.24
CA GLN A 31 6.21 24.95 5.98
C GLN A 31 7.62 24.36 6.14
N ALA A 32 8.49 24.98 6.94
CA ALA A 32 9.81 24.46 7.23
C ALA A 32 9.76 23.10 7.94
N TYR A 33 8.87 22.93 8.93
CA TYR A 33 8.67 21.64 9.60
C TYR A 33 8.06 20.58 8.67
N MET A 34 7.11 20.94 7.81
CA MET A 34 6.57 20.03 6.79
C MET A 34 7.69 19.52 5.86
N ALA A 35 8.54 20.42 5.38
CA ALA A 35 9.70 20.06 4.56
C ALA A 35 10.68 19.18 5.33
N PHE A 36 10.97 19.50 6.60
CA PHE A 36 11.85 18.70 7.44
C PHE A 36 11.31 17.27 7.66
N ILE A 37 10.01 17.12 7.91
CA ILE A 37 9.37 15.80 8.05
C ILE A 37 9.54 14.99 6.76
N GLN A 38 9.32 15.61 5.60
CA GLN A 38 9.50 14.95 4.30
C GLN A 38 10.95 14.56 4.05
N SER A 39 11.92 15.45 4.29
CA SER A 39 13.35 15.16 4.09
C SER A 39 13.89 14.10 5.06
N ASN A 40 13.51 14.17 6.34
CA ASN A 40 13.91 13.16 7.33
C ASN A 40 13.38 11.77 6.95
N ALA A 41 12.17 11.75 6.43
CA ALA A 41 11.54 10.54 6.00
C ALA A 41 12.15 9.93 4.73
N GLU A 42 12.45 10.77 3.74
CA GLU A 42 13.21 10.38 2.57
C GLU A 42 14.56 9.77 2.99
N ALA A 43 15.29 10.40 3.90
CA ALA A 43 16.54 9.88 4.42
C ALA A 43 16.36 8.49 5.06
N ALA A 44 15.31 8.31 5.86
CA ALA A 44 15.03 7.02 6.50
C ALA A 44 14.76 5.89 5.49
N VAL A 45 14.07 6.17 4.39
CA VAL A 45 13.85 5.19 3.30
C VAL A 45 15.16 4.90 2.57
N ARG A 46 15.96 5.92 2.24
CA ARG A 46 17.27 5.74 1.58
C ARG A 46 18.20 4.86 2.42
N ASP A 47 18.27 5.12 3.72
CA ASP A 47 19.11 4.35 4.64
C ASP A 47 18.62 2.90 4.75
N MET A 48 17.31 2.69 4.84
CA MET A 48 16.72 1.35 4.82
C MET A 48 17.08 0.58 3.53
N LEU A 49 17.00 1.22 2.37
CA LEU A 49 17.37 0.61 1.08
C LEU A 49 18.86 0.27 0.99
N ARG A 50 19.74 1.16 1.48
CA ARG A 50 21.19 0.91 1.55
C ARG A 50 21.51 -0.28 2.46
N ASP A 51 20.91 -0.30 3.65
CA ASP A 51 21.10 -1.37 4.63
C ASP A 51 20.56 -2.71 4.10
N PHE A 52 19.43 -2.69 3.40
CA PHE A 52 18.91 -3.88 2.72
C PHE A 52 19.88 -4.37 1.64
N SER A 53 20.34 -3.49 0.74
CA SER A 53 21.30 -3.82 -0.33
C SER A 53 22.59 -4.43 0.23
N LEU A 54 23.14 -3.85 1.31
CA LEU A 54 24.31 -4.39 2.01
C LEU A 54 24.05 -5.77 2.62
N ARG A 55 22.93 -5.96 3.31
CA ARG A 55 22.57 -7.25 3.93
C ARG A 55 22.37 -8.36 2.90
N GLN A 56 21.83 -8.03 1.74
CA GLN A 56 21.66 -8.97 0.63
C GLN A 56 22.95 -9.22 -0.16
N GLY A 57 24.04 -8.51 0.15
CA GLY A 57 25.31 -8.65 -0.57
C GLY A 57 25.24 -8.19 -2.03
N LEU A 58 24.34 -7.24 -2.34
CA LEU A 58 24.18 -6.74 -3.70
C LEU A 58 25.39 -5.89 -4.14
N PRO A 59 25.69 -5.85 -5.45
CA PRO A 59 26.54 -4.81 -6.01
C PRO A 59 26.00 -3.40 -5.70
N GLU A 60 26.82 -2.37 -5.93
CA GLU A 60 26.41 -0.97 -5.65
C GLU A 60 25.07 -0.62 -6.28
N VAL A 61 24.87 -1.01 -7.53
CA VAL A 61 23.56 -1.04 -8.19
C VAL A 61 23.16 -2.50 -8.40
N GLY A 62 22.14 -2.95 -7.68
CA GLY A 62 21.72 -4.36 -7.70
C GLY A 62 20.21 -4.54 -7.68
N THR A 63 19.75 -5.68 -8.17
CA THR A 63 18.33 -5.98 -8.35
C THR A 63 17.93 -7.22 -7.57
N VAL A 64 16.80 -7.15 -6.89
CA VAL A 64 16.07 -8.32 -6.34
C VAL A 64 14.73 -8.45 -7.05
N SER A 65 14.18 -9.65 -7.12
CA SER A 65 12.89 -9.89 -7.76
C SER A 65 11.99 -10.78 -6.92
N ALA A 66 10.69 -10.57 -7.09
CA ALA A 66 9.65 -11.43 -6.56
C ALA A 66 8.49 -11.51 -7.54
N GLU A 67 7.79 -12.64 -7.51
CA GLU A 67 6.60 -12.87 -8.29
C GLU A 67 5.54 -13.59 -7.45
N ASP A 68 4.29 -13.37 -7.82
CA ASP A 68 3.15 -14.16 -7.37
C ASP A 68 2.11 -14.20 -8.50
N GLN A 69 1.04 -14.97 -8.34
CA GLN A 69 -0.02 -15.09 -9.34
C GLN A 69 -1.38 -14.83 -8.70
N MET A 70 -2.28 -14.24 -9.49
CA MET A 70 -3.70 -14.21 -9.17
C MET A 70 -4.31 -15.61 -9.32
N ASP A 71 -5.51 -15.81 -8.77
CA ASP A 71 -6.20 -17.12 -8.82
C ASP A 71 -6.50 -17.61 -10.25
N ASP A 72 -6.56 -16.70 -11.23
CA ASP A 72 -6.71 -17.02 -12.65
C ASP A 72 -5.37 -17.34 -13.37
N GLY A 73 -4.26 -17.33 -12.62
CA GLY A 73 -2.90 -17.55 -13.12
C GLY A 73 -2.21 -16.28 -13.65
N SER A 74 -2.86 -15.12 -13.64
CA SER A 74 -2.25 -13.87 -14.10
C SER A 74 -1.06 -13.48 -13.21
N PRO A 75 0.15 -13.29 -13.75
CA PRO A 75 1.33 -13.03 -12.94
C PRO A 75 1.39 -11.57 -12.46
N ILE A 76 1.92 -11.37 -11.26
CA ILE A 76 2.38 -10.09 -10.73
C ILE A 76 3.88 -10.22 -10.51
N CYS A 77 4.66 -9.50 -11.31
CA CYS A 77 6.12 -9.55 -11.28
C CYS A 77 6.65 -8.22 -10.77
N LEU A 78 7.66 -8.26 -9.89
CA LEU A 78 8.35 -7.07 -9.41
C LEU A 78 9.86 -7.31 -9.43
N ALA A 79 10.58 -6.39 -10.06
CA ALA A 79 12.01 -6.22 -9.90
C ALA A 79 12.28 -4.90 -9.15
N VAL A 80 13.10 -4.94 -8.10
CA VAL A 80 13.52 -3.76 -7.35
C VAL A 80 15.01 -3.56 -7.54
N THR A 81 15.38 -2.53 -8.30
CA THR A 81 16.78 -2.13 -8.51
C THR A 81 17.11 -1.02 -7.54
N ILE A 82 18.14 -1.22 -6.71
CA ILE A 82 18.57 -0.28 -5.68
C ILE A 82 19.95 0.24 -6.07
N ASP A 83 20.11 1.56 -6.09
CA ASP A 83 21.41 2.23 -6.17
C ASP A 83 21.83 2.63 -4.75
N ARG A 84 22.86 1.98 -4.21
CA ARG A 84 23.37 2.23 -2.86
C ARG A 84 24.09 3.58 -2.75
N GLY A 85 24.62 4.12 -3.85
CA GLY A 85 25.34 5.38 -3.89
C GLY A 85 24.46 6.53 -3.42
N ASP A 86 23.32 6.73 -4.08
CA ASP A 86 22.36 7.77 -3.70
C ASP A 86 21.21 7.25 -2.81
N GLY A 87 21.01 5.95 -2.71
CA GLY A 87 19.91 5.33 -1.96
C GLY A 87 18.57 5.38 -2.70
N SER A 88 18.58 5.57 -4.02
CA SER A 88 17.39 5.49 -4.86
C SER A 88 17.01 4.04 -5.17
N ALA A 89 15.75 3.84 -5.56
CA ALA A 89 15.27 2.55 -6.02
C ALA A 89 14.25 2.69 -7.16
N THR A 90 14.29 1.73 -8.09
CA THR A 90 13.29 1.56 -9.14
C THR A 90 12.50 0.28 -8.90
N PHE A 91 11.19 0.40 -8.80
CA PHE A 91 10.22 -0.69 -8.70
C PHE A 91 9.63 -0.93 -10.09
N ASP A 92 10.03 -2.01 -10.74
CA ASP A 92 9.63 -2.34 -12.09
C ASP A 92 8.67 -3.53 -12.11
N PHE A 93 7.44 -3.29 -12.54
CA PHE A 93 6.39 -4.29 -12.69
C PHE A 93 6.35 -4.93 -14.09
N THR A 94 7.37 -4.72 -14.92
CA THR A 94 7.51 -5.40 -16.21
C THR A 94 7.46 -6.92 -16.02
N GLY A 95 6.66 -7.58 -16.85
CA GLY A 95 6.35 -9.02 -16.74
C GLY A 95 5.01 -9.32 -16.06
N THR A 96 4.40 -8.34 -15.38
CA THR A 96 3.02 -8.45 -14.89
C THR A 96 2.06 -8.70 -16.05
N GLY A 97 1.10 -9.61 -15.84
CA GLY A 97 0.16 -10.07 -16.85
C GLY A 97 -0.69 -8.96 -17.46
N PRO A 98 -1.28 -9.20 -18.65
CA PRO A 98 -2.17 -8.25 -19.29
C PRO A 98 -3.39 -7.94 -18.40
N GLU A 99 -4.08 -6.85 -18.70
CA GLU A 99 -5.41 -6.64 -18.14
C GLU A 99 -6.33 -7.85 -18.39
N VAL A 100 -7.20 -8.15 -17.42
CA VAL A 100 -8.06 -9.33 -17.45
C VAL A 100 -9.50 -8.97 -17.75
N TYR A 101 -10.21 -9.88 -18.44
CA TYR A 101 -11.66 -9.79 -18.62
C TYR A 101 -12.39 -10.19 -17.33
N GLY A 102 -12.25 -9.35 -16.32
CA GLY A 102 -12.73 -9.54 -14.96
C GLY A 102 -12.57 -8.26 -14.15
N ASN A 103 -12.81 -8.32 -12.85
CA ASN A 103 -12.77 -7.14 -11.97
C ASN A 103 -11.49 -7.02 -11.13
N CYS A 104 -10.53 -7.94 -11.30
CA CYS A 104 -9.26 -7.93 -10.57
C CYS A 104 -8.23 -6.93 -11.12
N ASN A 105 -8.55 -6.17 -12.17
CA ASN A 105 -7.66 -5.10 -12.62
C ASN A 105 -7.53 -4.03 -11.52
N ALA A 106 -6.36 -3.41 -11.41
CA ALA A 106 -6.06 -2.42 -10.41
C ALA A 106 -5.47 -1.17 -11.07
N PRO A 107 -5.96 0.04 -10.76
CA PRO A 107 -5.32 1.27 -11.23
C PRO A 107 -3.89 1.37 -10.70
N PRO A 108 -2.98 2.09 -11.40
CA PRO A 108 -1.59 2.26 -10.98
C PRO A 108 -1.42 2.70 -9.52
N ALA A 109 -2.35 3.54 -9.03
CA ALA A 109 -2.37 4.02 -7.65
C ALA A 109 -2.35 2.90 -6.59
N VAL A 110 -2.85 1.70 -6.90
CA VAL A 110 -2.80 0.53 -6.03
C VAL A 110 -1.37 0.05 -5.85
N ALA A 111 -0.58 -0.04 -6.93
CA ALA A 111 0.82 -0.43 -6.86
C ALA A 111 1.64 0.59 -6.06
N TYR A 112 1.45 1.89 -6.32
CA TYR A 112 2.08 2.95 -5.52
C TYR A 112 1.75 2.81 -4.03
N SER A 113 0.47 2.59 -3.69
CA SER A 113 0.02 2.45 -2.31
C SER A 113 0.64 1.23 -1.62
N ALA A 114 0.72 0.09 -2.32
CA ALA A 114 1.33 -1.12 -1.81
C ALA A 114 2.83 -0.93 -1.52
N ILE A 115 3.56 -0.26 -2.43
CA ILE A 115 4.98 0.08 -2.21
C ILE A 115 5.14 0.99 -0.99
N ILE A 116 4.36 2.06 -0.90
CA ILE A 116 4.41 3.01 0.21
C ILE A 116 4.12 2.30 1.53
N TYR A 117 3.08 1.47 1.56
CA TYR A 117 2.71 0.68 2.73
C TYR A 117 3.86 -0.24 3.16
N ALA A 118 4.41 -1.03 2.23
CA ALA A 118 5.48 -1.97 2.53
C ALA A 118 6.76 -1.27 3.02
N LEU A 119 7.16 -0.18 2.37
CA LEU A 119 8.30 0.64 2.82
C LEU A 119 8.06 1.19 4.23
N ARG A 120 6.86 1.71 4.51
CA ARG A 120 6.50 2.19 5.85
C ARG A 120 6.53 1.11 6.92
N CYS A 121 6.14 -0.13 6.58
CA CYS A 121 6.23 -1.25 7.52
C CYS A 121 7.68 -1.63 7.85
N MET A 122 8.64 -1.36 6.95
CA MET A 122 10.04 -1.73 7.13
C MET A 122 10.90 -0.61 7.72
N VAL A 123 10.49 0.65 7.59
CA VAL A 123 11.21 1.79 8.17
C VAL A 123 10.87 1.91 9.66
N THR A 124 11.90 2.00 10.50
CA THR A 124 11.78 2.03 11.98
C THR A 124 11.42 3.41 12.55
N ARG A 125 11.35 4.46 11.71
CA ARG A 125 11.08 5.86 12.07
C ARG A 125 9.90 6.38 11.25
N ASP A 126 9.26 7.45 11.73
CA ASP A 126 8.17 8.11 10.98
C ASP A 126 8.68 8.61 9.63
N GLY A 127 8.31 7.89 8.56
CA GLY A 127 8.81 8.08 7.21
C GLY A 127 7.69 8.17 6.14
N CYS A 128 7.63 9.27 5.40
CA CYS A 128 7.06 9.39 4.05
C CYS A 128 8.15 9.48 2.95
N LEU A 129 7.98 8.68 1.89
CA LEU A 129 8.78 8.48 0.68
C LEU A 129 10.07 9.29 0.39
N ALA A 130 11.12 8.54 0.04
CA ALA A 130 12.23 8.96 -0.84
C ALA A 130 11.81 8.96 -2.32
N PRO A 131 12.62 9.50 -3.26
CA PRO A 131 12.38 9.32 -4.69
C PRO A 131 12.55 7.85 -5.06
N ILE A 132 11.42 7.16 -5.11
CA ILE A 132 11.26 5.85 -5.74
C ILE A 132 10.74 6.07 -7.15
N SER A 133 11.36 5.42 -8.12
CA SER A 133 10.83 5.33 -9.48
C SER A 133 9.95 4.10 -9.57
N VAL A 134 8.81 4.18 -10.24
CA VAL A 134 7.90 3.06 -10.44
C VAL A 134 7.59 2.91 -11.91
N VAL A 135 7.87 1.73 -12.46
CA VAL A 135 7.58 1.37 -13.85
C VAL A 135 6.43 0.37 -13.85
N ILE A 136 5.32 0.74 -14.48
CA ILE A 136 4.15 -0.13 -14.64
C ILE A 136 3.77 -0.12 -16.13
N PRO A 137 3.96 -1.25 -16.86
CA PRO A 137 3.63 -1.31 -18.27
C PRO A 137 2.16 -0.95 -18.52
N PRO A 138 1.81 -0.22 -19.59
CA PRO A 138 0.41 0.01 -19.94
C PRO A 138 -0.27 -1.30 -20.33
N GLN A 139 -1.60 -1.36 -20.21
CA GLN A 139 -2.44 -2.51 -20.56
C GLN A 139 -2.12 -3.80 -19.78
N CYS A 140 -1.51 -3.67 -18.60
CA CYS A 140 -1.31 -4.76 -17.66
C CYS A 140 -2.36 -4.72 -16.54
N LEU A 141 -2.46 -5.80 -15.76
CA LEU A 141 -3.37 -5.91 -14.62
C LEU A 141 -3.26 -4.74 -13.63
N LEU A 142 -2.09 -4.10 -13.52
CA LEU A 142 -1.80 -2.97 -12.62
C LEU A 142 -1.85 -1.59 -13.30
N ASN A 143 -2.09 -1.55 -14.61
CA ASN A 143 -2.29 -0.33 -15.37
C ASN A 143 -3.23 -0.63 -16.56
N PRO A 144 -4.49 -0.99 -16.25
CA PRO A 144 -5.44 -1.41 -17.26
C PRO A 144 -5.94 -0.21 -18.07
N SER A 145 -6.62 -0.51 -19.17
CA SER A 145 -7.40 0.45 -19.94
C SER A 145 -8.51 1.08 -19.09
N PRO A 146 -8.95 2.31 -19.42
CA PRO A 146 -10.06 2.98 -18.72
C PRO A 146 -11.39 2.19 -18.71
N GLU A 147 -11.57 1.29 -19.67
CA GLU A 147 -12.77 0.48 -19.85
C GLU A 147 -12.79 -0.78 -18.96
N ALA A 148 -11.64 -1.17 -18.39
CA ALA A 148 -11.53 -2.37 -17.58
C ALA A 148 -12.22 -2.21 -16.21
N ALA A 149 -12.85 -3.28 -15.73
CA ALA A 149 -13.43 -3.30 -14.40
C ALA A 149 -12.34 -3.44 -13.32
N VAL A 150 -12.41 -2.58 -12.29
CA VAL A 150 -11.36 -2.47 -11.25
C VAL A 150 -11.81 -2.73 -9.81
N VAL A 151 -13.08 -3.08 -9.59
CA VAL A 151 -13.63 -3.17 -8.22
C VAL A 151 -12.93 -4.23 -7.35
N GLY A 152 -12.54 -5.36 -7.94
CA GLY A 152 -11.79 -6.42 -7.26
C GLY A 152 -10.30 -6.10 -7.09
N GLY A 153 -9.75 -5.12 -7.82
CA GLY A 153 -8.35 -4.72 -7.72
C GLY A 153 -7.95 -4.23 -6.34
N ASN A 154 -8.82 -3.46 -5.68
CA ASN A 154 -8.59 -2.98 -4.31
C ASN A 154 -8.68 -4.09 -3.25
N VAL A 155 -9.32 -5.21 -3.60
CA VAL A 155 -9.65 -6.29 -2.69
C VAL A 155 -8.62 -7.41 -2.76
N LEU A 156 -8.38 -7.91 -3.97
CA LEU A 156 -7.55 -9.08 -4.22
C LEU A 156 -6.16 -8.69 -4.70
N THR A 157 -6.10 -7.88 -5.74
CA THR A 157 -4.83 -7.54 -6.40
C THR A 157 -3.93 -6.68 -5.50
N SER A 158 -4.49 -5.72 -4.77
CA SER A 158 -3.76 -4.91 -3.79
C SER A 158 -3.02 -5.75 -2.75
N GLN A 159 -3.67 -6.83 -2.28
CA GLN A 159 -3.13 -7.76 -1.30
C GLN A 159 -1.94 -8.52 -1.89
N ARG A 160 -2.08 -9.08 -3.11
CA ARG A 160 -0.98 -9.78 -3.79
C ARG A 160 0.17 -8.87 -4.14
N VAL A 161 -0.09 -7.66 -4.61
CA VAL A 161 0.98 -6.69 -4.87
C VAL A 161 1.74 -6.37 -3.58
N THR A 162 1.03 -6.23 -2.46
CA THR A 162 1.67 -6.00 -1.16
C THR A 162 2.54 -7.18 -0.73
N ASP A 163 2.04 -8.40 -0.86
CA ASP A 163 2.80 -9.63 -0.58
C ASP A 163 4.05 -9.74 -1.48
N VAL A 164 3.93 -9.43 -2.78
CA VAL A 164 5.06 -9.42 -3.74
C VAL A 164 6.12 -8.39 -3.35
N VAL A 165 5.71 -7.17 -2.95
CA VAL A 165 6.66 -6.15 -2.50
C VAL A 165 7.37 -6.62 -1.22
N LEU A 166 6.64 -7.10 -0.21
CA LEU A 166 7.24 -7.60 1.03
C LEU A 166 8.16 -8.80 0.79
N ARG A 167 7.80 -9.68 -0.14
CA ARG A 167 8.61 -10.84 -0.57
C ARG A 167 9.91 -10.39 -1.24
N ALA A 168 9.89 -9.37 -2.09
CA ALA A 168 11.11 -8.84 -2.73
C ALA A 168 12.15 -8.37 -1.69
N PHE A 169 11.68 -7.86 -0.55
CA PHE A 169 12.54 -7.45 0.57
C PHE A 169 12.78 -8.54 1.62
N GLY A 170 12.21 -9.75 1.44
CA GLY A 170 12.25 -10.81 2.45
C GLY A 170 11.70 -10.39 3.81
N ALA A 171 10.77 -9.42 3.84
CA ALA A 171 10.32 -8.76 5.05
C ALA A 171 9.27 -9.59 5.81
N ALA A 172 8.40 -10.27 5.08
CA ALA A 172 7.41 -11.19 5.61
C ALA A 172 7.04 -12.24 4.54
N ALA A 173 6.58 -13.40 4.98
CA ALA A 173 5.86 -14.34 4.13
C ALA A 173 4.52 -13.74 3.69
N ALA A 174 3.93 -14.28 2.63
CA ALA A 174 2.61 -13.86 2.18
C ALA A 174 1.57 -14.07 3.30
N SER A 175 0.66 -13.11 3.43
CA SER A 175 -0.54 -13.29 4.27
C SER A 175 -1.58 -14.13 3.50
N GLN A 176 -2.83 -14.12 3.97
CA GLN A 176 -3.94 -14.71 3.21
C GLN A 176 -4.00 -14.18 1.76
N GLY A 177 -3.56 -12.93 1.58
CA GLY A 177 -3.49 -12.14 0.35
C GLY A 177 -4.82 -11.94 -0.36
N CYS A 178 -5.92 -12.19 0.33
CA CYS A 178 -7.26 -11.89 -0.13
C CYS A 178 -7.93 -11.04 0.94
N MET A 179 -8.70 -10.03 0.51
CA MET A 179 -9.68 -9.41 1.35
C MET A 179 -11.03 -10.12 1.15
N ASN A 180 -11.26 -11.19 1.92
CA ASN A 180 -12.52 -11.92 1.88
C ASN A 180 -13.64 -10.99 2.35
N ASN A 181 -14.64 -10.76 1.50
CA ASN A 181 -15.77 -9.91 1.83
C ASN A 181 -17.01 -10.75 2.06
N PHE A 182 -17.71 -10.46 3.15
CA PHE A 182 -19.08 -10.92 3.39
C PHE A 182 -20.03 -9.75 3.14
N THR A 183 -20.84 -9.88 2.09
CA THR A 183 -21.78 -8.84 1.69
C THR A 183 -23.18 -9.40 1.58
N PHE A 184 -24.16 -8.70 2.14
CA PHE A 184 -25.58 -9.01 1.96
C PHE A 184 -26.40 -7.73 2.00
N GLY A 185 -27.58 -7.71 1.40
CA GLY A 185 -28.40 -6.53 1.36
C GLY A 185 -29.59 -6.63 0.43
N ASP A 186 -30.40 -5.58 0.45
CA ASP A 186 -31.55 -5.32 -0.42
C ASP A 186 -31.55 -3.84 -0.85
N GLU A 187 -32.68 -3.36 -1.39
CA GLU A 187 -32.82 -1.96 -1.83
C GLU A 187 -32.70 -0.94 -0.68
N GLY A 188 -32.95 -1.35 0.57
CA GLY A 188 -32.94 -0.48 1.75
C GLY A 188 -31.70 -0.61 2.62
N MET A 189 -30.92 -1.70 2.49
CA MET A 189 -29.74 -1.94 3.31
C MET A 189 -28.65 -2.68 2.54
N GLY A 190 -27.40 -2.24 2.70
CA GLY A 190 -26.20 -2.99 2.31
C GLY A 190 -25.31 -3.21 3.53
N TYR A 191 -24.91 -4.46 3.75
CA TYR A 191 -23.90 -4.85 4.73
C TYR A 191 -22.64 -5.32 4.01
N TYR A 192 -21.49 -4.91 4.53
CA TYR A 192 -20.18 -5.27 4.03
C TYR A 192 -19.25 -5.47 5.23
N GLU A 193 -18.63 -6.64 5.33
CA GLU A 193 -17.64 -6.96 6.34
C GLU A 193 -16.48 -7.71 5.71
N THR A 194 -15.28 -7.54 6.27
CA THR A 194 -14.13 -8.34 5.85
C THR A 194 -13.95 -9.51 6.81
N ILE A 195 -13.56 -10.67 6.29
CA ILE A 195 -13.29 -11.86 7.10
C ILE A 195 -11.78 -11.96 7.33
N ALA A 196 -11.40 -12.02 8.59
CA ALA A 196 -10.02 -12.19 9.01
C ALA A 196 -9.43 -13.54 8.56
N GLY A 197 -8.11 -13.58 8.36
CA GLY A 197 -7.40 -14.80 7.95
C GLY A 197 -6.01 -14.91 8.55
N GLY A 198 -5.07 -15.45 7.78
CA GLY A 198 -3.69 -15.65 8.22
C GLY A 198 -2.79 -14.46 7.91
N ALA A 199 -1.99 -14.05 8.89
CA ALA A 199 -0.85 -13.15 8.70
C ALA A 199 0.43 -13.95 8.47
N GLY A 200 1.22 -13.52 7.49
CA GLY A 200 2.52 -14.11 7.20
C GLY A 200 3.51 -14.00 8.38
N ALA A 201 4.34 -15.04 8.54
CA ALA A 201 5.48 -15.02 9.45
C ALA A 201 6.57 -14.06 8.95
N GLY A 202 7.48 -13.66 9.83
CA GLY A 202 8.66 -12.88 9.43
C GLY A 202 9.93 -13.37 10.13
N PRO A 203 11.07 -12.67 9.95
CA PRO A 203 12.38 -13.16 10.35
C PRO A 203 12.55 -13.53 11.84
N GLY A 204 11.69 -13.01 12.72
CA GLY A 204 11.74 -13.26 14.16
C GLY A 204 10.38 -13.50 14.80
N TRP A 205 9.33 -13.76 14.02
CA TRP A 205 7.99 -13.99 14.55
C TRP A 205 7.21 -14.99 13.71
N ASP A 206 6.35 -15.75 14.39
CA ASP A 206 5.41 -16.67 13.75
C ASP A 206 4.23 -15.90 13.13
N GLY A 207 3.65 -16.48 12.09
CA GLY A 207 2.39 -16.00 11.52
C GLY A 207 1.26 -16.07 12.53
N ARG A 208 0.19 -15.31 12.29
CA ARG A 208 -0.97 -15.23 13.20
C ARG A 208 -2.25 -15.63 12.51
N SER A 209 -3.07 -16.45 13.17
CA SER A 209 -4.37 -16.87 12.65
C SER A 209 -5.50 -15.93 13.10
N GLY A 210 -6.50 -15.75 12.23
CA GLY A 210 -7.73 -15.04 12.53
C GLY A 210 -7.56 -13.53 12.73
N VAL A 211 -6.66 -12.91 11.95
CA VAL A 211 -6.42 -11.46 12.01
C VAL A 211 -6.62 -10.79 10.66
N HIS A 212 -6.96 -9.50 10.70
CA HIS A 212 -6.96 -8.64 9.52
C HIS A 212 -5.53 -8.25 9.15
N THR A 213 -5.20 -8.36 7.88
CA THR A 213 -3.91 -8.02 7.29
C THR A 213 -4.05 -7.00 6.17
N HIS A 214 -3.05 -6.12 6.05
CA HIS A 214 -2.93 -5.13 4.99
C HIS A 214 -4.22 -4.30 4.83
N MET A 215 -4.89 -4.41 3.67
CA MET A 215 -6.08 -3.63 3.29
C MET A 215 -7.37 -4.07 4.00
N THR A 216 -7.33 -5.11 4.84
CA THR A 216 -8.52 -5.58 5.59
C THR A 216 -8.69 -4.94 6.97
N ASN A 217 -7.84 -3.98 7.36
CA ASN A 217 -7.93 -3.31 8.67
C ASN A 217 -9.07 -2.28 8.72
N THR A 218 -10.30 -2.74 8.49
CA THR A 218 -11.53 -1.96 8.58
C THR A 218 -12.07 -2.05 10.00
N ARG A 219 -11.48 -1.30 10.94
CA ARG A 219 -12.13 -1.12 12.25
C ARG A 219 -13.42 -0.32 12.05
N ILE A 220 -14.56 -1.00 11.89
CA ILE A 220 -15.88 -0.36 11.95
C ILE A 220 -16.06 0.22 13.35
N THR A 221 -16.14 1.55 13.43
CA THR A 221 -16.62 2.24 14.63
C THR A 221 -18.14 2.14 14.68
N GLY A 222 -18.64 1.11 15.36
CA GLY A 222 -20.01 1.06 15.92
C GLY A 222 -21.14 0.82 14.93
N SER A 223 -21.64 -0.41 14.88
CA SER A 223 -23.02 -0.69 14.50
C SER A 223 -23.97 -0.15 15.58
N SER A 224 -24.30 1.14 15.53
CA SER A 224 -25.46 1.66 16.26
C SER A 224 -26.67 1.54 15.34
N PRO A 225 -27.67 0.69 15.65
CA PRO A 225 -28.93 0.72 14.92
C PRO A 225 -29.56 2.09 15.13
N SER A 226 -29.87 2.80 14.04
CA SER A 226 -30.70 3.99 14.11
C SER A 226 -32.08 3.57 14.63
N PRO A 227 -32.58 4.12 15.74
CA PRO A 227 -33.98 3.95 16.09
C PRO A 227 -34.82 4.67 15.04
N THR A 228 -35.78 3.94 14.48
CA THR A 228 -36.90 4.47 13.68
C THR A 228 -37.67 5.53 14.46
#